data_AF-Q2SGW2-F1
#
_entry.id   AF-Q2SGW2-F1
#
_cell.length_a   1.000
_cell.length_b   1.000
_cell.length_c   1.000
_cell.angle_alpha   90.00
_cell.angle_beta   90.00
_cell.angle_gamma   90.00
#
_symmetry.space_group_name_H-M   'P 1'
#
loop_
_entity.id
_entity.type
_entity.pdbx_description
1 polymer ?
#
loop_
_entity_poly.entity_id
_entity_poly.type
_entity_poly.pdbx_seq_one_letter_code
_entity_poly.pdbx_strand_id
1 'polypeptide(L)'
;MKNTLLLIVLLIPALATADNTITFTGDVDVSDTLTVDGDIKAGKDIKFSDGTKQSTAADNFPSGTIVLTLNSSCPDGWNDIDDSLKGRFVVITPDGGTVKGTVGDSMDDLSTPQHTHKIDESTRYGGGSRTASRADETDEASDGWLPYVQLNACVKQ
;
A
#
# COMPACT_ATOMS: atom_id res chain seq x y z
N MET A 1 -15.10 -77.79 11.83
CA MET A 1 -14.28 -76.86 11.02
C MET A 1 -15.21 -75.82 10.41
N LYS A 2 -15.28 -74.61 10.96
CA LYS A 2 -15.88 -73.41 10.35
C LYS A 2 -15.39 -72.17 11.11
N ASN A 3 -14.99 -71.18 10.33
CA ASN A 3 -13.98 -70.15 10.60
C ASN A 3 -14.34 -69.13 11.70
N THR A 4 -13.32 -68.83 12.51
CA THR A 4 -13.19 -67.63 13.34
C THR A 4 -12.94 -66.41 12.44
N LEU A 5 -13.81 -65.40 12.49
CA LEU A 5 -13.55 -64.07 11.95
C LEU A 5 -13.48 -63.09 13.13
N LEU A 6 -12.26 -62.77 13.56
CA LEU A 6 -11.97 -61.85 14.65
C LEU A 6 -12.02 -60.41 14.10
N LEU A 7 -13.13 -59.71 14.33
CA LEU A 7 -13.27 -58.30 13.99
C LEU A 7 -12.57 -57.46 15.08
N ILE A 8 -11.32 -57.06 14.83
CA ILE A 8 -10.62 -56.08 15.67
C ILE A 8 -11.21 -54.71 15.34
N VAL A 9 -12.17 -54.26 16.15
CA VAL A 9 -12.63 -52.87 16.15
C VAL A 9 -11.54 -52.06 16.86
N LEU A 10 -10.67 -51.42 16.07
CA LEU A 10 -9.78 -50.38 16.55
C LEU A 10 -10.63 -49.18 16.97
N LEU A 11 -10.98 -49.12 18.26
CA LEU A 11 -11.43 -47.90 18.91
C LEU A 11 -10.27 -46.90 18.85
N ILE A 12 -10.35 -45.92 17.95
CA ILE A 12 -9.55 -44.71 18.04
C ILE A 12 -10.19 -43.89 19.17
N PRO A 13 -9.55 -43.69 20.33
CA PRO A 13 -10.08 -42.75 21.30
C PRO A 13 -10.06 -41.36 20.66
N ALA A 14 -11.24 -40.75 20.55
CA ALA A 14 -11.38 -39.35 20.18
C ALA A 14 -10.47 -38.52 21.10
N LEU A 15 -9.52 -37.80 20.51
CA LEU A 15 -8.67 -36.87 21.22
C LEU A 15 -9.57 -35.77 21.76
N ALA A 16 -9.95 -35.87 23.04
CA ALA A 16 -10.69 -34.81 23.71
C ALA A 16 -9.80 -33.57 23.72
N THR A 17 -10.21 -32.52 23.01
CA THR A 17 -9.65 -31.19 23.20
C THR A 17 -10.00 -30.76 24.61
N ALA A 18 -9.00 -30.58 25.48
CA ALA A 18 -9.24 -30.05 26.81
C ALA A 18 -9.73 -28.60 26.66
N ASP A 19 -10.98 -28.35 27.01
CA ASP A 19 -11.49 -27.00 27.18
C ASP A 19 -10.83 -26.40 28.43
N ASN A 20 -9.75 -25.64 28.23
CA ASN A 20 -9.08 -24.89 29.30
C ASN A 20 -9.98 -23.73 29.73
N THR A 21 -10.98 -24.04 30.56
CA THR A 21 -11.96 -23.07 31.07
C THR A 21 -11.39 -22.36 32.29
N ILE A 22 -11.25 -21.03 32.23
CA ILE A 22 -10.93 -20.22 33.42
C ILE A 22 -12.23 -20.03 34.19
N THR A 23 -12.29 -20.57 35.41
CA THR A 23 -13.43 -20.42 36.32
C THR A 23 -13.06 -19.42 37.41
N PHE A 24 -13.82 -18.33 37.52
CA PHE A 24 -13.72 -17.44 38.67
C PHE A 24 -14.55 -18.01 39.81
N THR A 25 -13.94 -18.20 40.98
CA THR A 25 -14.65 -18.63 42.20
C THR A 25 -15.02 -17.40 43.02
N GLY A 26 -16.24 -16.89 42.85
CA GLY A 26 -16.77 -15.72 43.55
C GLY A 26 -17.53 -14.78 42.63
N ASP A 27 -18.09 -13.72 43.21
CA ASP A 27 -18.64 -12.60 42.45
C ASP A 27 -17.49 -11.84 41.80
N VAL A 28 -17.59 -11.62 40.49
CA VAL A 28 -16.69 -10.74 39.74
C VAL A 28 -17.39 -9.39 39.63
N ASP A 29 -16.79 -8.36 40.23
CA ASP A 29 -17.32 -7.00 40.24
C ASP A 29 -16.76 -6.18 39.07
N VAL A 30 -17.43 -5.09 38.70
CA VAL A 30 -16.99 -4.15 37.66
C VAL A 30 -15.70 -3.40 38.03
N SER A 31 -15.30 -3.43 39.30
CA SER A 31 -14.01 -2.93 39.77
C SER A 31 -12.87 -3.93 39.59
N ASP A 32 -13.17 -5.20 39.33
CA ASP A 32 -12.16 -6.23 39.18
C ASP A 32 -11.41 -6.05 37.86
N THR A 33 -10.09 -6.25 37.92
CA THR A 33 -9.21 -6.14 36.75
C THR A 33 -8.67 -7.52 36.39
N LEU A 34 -8.86 -7.93 35.14
CA LEU A 34 -8.17 -9.09 34.58
C LEU A 34 -6.81 -8.64 34.01
N THR A 35 -5.72 -9.02 34.67
CA THR A 35 -4.36 -8.80 34.16
C THR A 35 -3.89 -10.04 33.41
N VAL A 36 -3.49 -9.86 32.14
CA VAL A 36 -2.89 -10.92 31.32
C VAL A 36 -1.45 -10.52 30.98
N ASP A 37 -0.48 -11.36 31.36
CA ASP A 37 0.93 -11.18 31.00
C ASP A 37 1.22 -11.90 29.68
N GLY A 38 0.77 -11.29 28.58
CA GLY A 38 0.91 -11.82 27.22
C GLY A 38 -0.23 -11.42 26.28
N ASP A 39 -0.31 -12.10 25.14
CA ASP A 39 -1.32 -11.84 24.11
C ASP A 39 -2.67 -12.51 24.42
N ILE A 40 -3.77 -11.77 24.27
CA ILE A 40 -5.12 -12.34 24.20
C ILE A 40 -5.47 -12.59 22.73
N LYS A 41 -5.42 -13.85 22.30
CA LYS A 41 -5.80 -14.27 20.94
C LYS A 41 -7.22 -14.82 20.96
N ALA A 42 -8.19 -14.00 20.58
CA ALA A 42 -9.57 -14.44 20.40
C ALA A 42 -9.80 -14.89 18.95
N GLY A 43 -10.48 -16.03 18.74
CA GLY A 43 -10.84 -16.51 17.39
C GLY A 43 -11.86 -15.62 16.66
N LYS A 44 -12.39 -14.61 17.36
CA LYS A 44 -13.37 -13.59 16.95
C LYS A 44 -13.10 -12.34 17.82
N ASP A 45 -13.90 -11.29 17.70
CA ASP A 45 -13.78 -10.07 18.51
C ASP A 45 -14.02 -10.32 20.02
N ILE A 46 -13.26 -9.62 20.87
CA ILE A 46 -13.57 -9.46 22.30
C ILE A 46 -14.71 -8.44 22.40
N LYS A 47 -15.88 -8.85 22.90
CA LYS A 47 -17.03 -7.96 23.12
C LYS A 47 -17.05 -7.49 24.57
N PHE A 48 -17.13 -6.19 24.78
CA PHE A 48 -17.40 -5.60 26.09
C PHE A 48 -18.91 -5.44 26.31
N SER A 49 -19.32 -5.27 27.57
CA SER A 49 -20.74 -5.18 27.97
C SER A 49 -21.44 -3.93 27.42
N ASP A 50 -20.69 -2.89 27.10
CA ASP A 50 -21.17 -1.69 26.40
C ASP A 50 -21.36 -1.90 24.88
N GLY A 51 -21.12 -3.12 24.39
CA GLY A 51 -21.23 -3.49 22.98
C GLY A 51 -20.03 -3.08 22.14
N THR A 52 -19.03 -2.42 22.72
CA THR A 52 -17.77 -2.13 22.03
C THR A 52 -16.96 -3.39 21.84
N LYS A 53 -16.11 -3.38 20.82
CA LYS A 53 -15.22 -4.49 20.51
C LYS A 53 -13.80 -3.98 20.46
N GLN A 54 -12.86 -4.72 21.07
CA GLN A 54 -11.45 -4.49 20.80
C GLN A 54 -11.16 -5.02 19.38
N SER A 55 -11.19 -4.12 18.41
CA SER A 55 -10.61 -4.35 17.10
C SER A 55 -9.19 -3.80 17.13
N THR A 56 -8.22 -4.52 16.58
CA THR A 56 -7.04 -3.85 16.03
C THR A 56 -7.58 -2.75 15.12
N ALA A 57 -7.18 -1.50 15.33
CA ALA A 57 -7.67 -0.39 14.51
C ALA A 57 -7.38 -0.76 13.05
N ALA A 58 -8.43 -1.12 12.31
CA ALA A 58 -8.32 -1.23 10.87
C ALA A 58 -7.91 0.16 10.41
N ASP A 59 -6.84 0.24 9.66
CA ASP A 59 -6.37 1.45 9.03
C ASP A 59 -7.50 1.96 8.13
N ASN A 60 -8.18 3.02 8.61
CA ASN A 60 -9.48 3.54 8.13
C ASN A 60 -9.40 4.21 6.75
N PHE A 61 -8.45 3.82 5.91
CA PHE A 61 -8.32 4.32 4.56
C PHE A 61 -9.29 3.57 3.64
N PRO A 62 -10.08 4.27 2.82
CA PRO A 62 -10.89 3.62 1.80
C PRO A 62 -10.03 2.84 0.80
N SER A 63 -10.54 1.70 0.32
CA SER A 63 -9.96 0.96 -0.80
C SER A 63 -9.71 1.87 -2.01
N GLY A 64 -8.55 1.70 -2.65
CA GLY A 64 -8.08 2.57 -3.73
C GLY A 64 -7.34 3.83 -3.27
N THR A 65 -7.22 4.07 -1.96
CA THR A 65 -6.35 5.14 -1.43
C THR A 65 -4.90 4.84 -1.78
N ILE A 66 -4.18 5.84 -2.30
CA ILE A 66 -2.74 5.77 -2.55
C ILE A 66 -2.00 6.56 -1.48
N VAL A 67 -0.92 5.97 -0.95
CA VAL A 67 0.00 6.64 -0.02
C VAL A 67 1.43 6.54 -0.54
N LEU A 68 2.21 7.60 -0.32
CA LEU A 68 3.65 7.62 -0.60
C LEU A 68 4.41 7.36 0.70
N THR A 69 5.37 6.43 0.66
CA THR A 69 6.10 5.98 1.85
C THR A 69 7.61 6.01 1.61
N LEU A 70 8.37 6.18 2.70
CA LEU A 70 9.83 6.02 2.72
C LEU A 70 10.26 4.55 2.82
N ASN A 71 9.31 3.63 3.05
CA ASN A 71 9.60 2.22 3.20
C ASN A 71 9.71 1.56 1.81
N SER A 72 10.62 0.62 1.66
CA SER A 72 10.77 -0.14 0.42
C SER A 72 9.62 -1.12 0.17
N SER A 73 8.85 -1.47 1.20
CA SER A 73 7.70 -2.38 1.12
C SER A 73 6.44 -1.72 1.68
N CYS A 74 5.30 -2.09 1.12
CA CYS A 74 4.01 -1.62 1.61
C CYS A 74 3.66 -2.19 2.99
N PRO A 75 2.95 -1.43 3.85
CA PRO A 75 2.44 -1.95 5.12
C PRO A 75 1.46 -3.11 4.92
N ASP A 76 1.25 -3.89 5.97
CA ASP A 76 0.24 -4.96 5.96
C ASP A 76 -1.14 -4.42 5.56
N GLY A 77 -1.82 -5.14 4.65
CA GLY A 77 -3.12 -4.73 4.13
C GLY A 77 -3.05 -3.65 3.03
N TRP A 78 -1.87 -3.39 2.48
CA TRP A 78 -1.62 -2.56 1.30
C TRP A 78 -0.86 -3.35 0.23
N ASN A 79 -1.02 -2.96 -1.03
CA ASN A 79 -0.27 -3.51 -2.14
C ASN A 79 0.66 -2.45 -2.74
N ASP A 80 1.72 -2.88 -3.40
CA ASP A 80 2.45 -2.00 -4.30
C ASP A 80 1.52 -1.47 -5.40
N ILE A 81 1.74 -0.21 -5.79
CA ILE A 81 1.04 0.35 -6.93
C ILE A 81 1.41 -0.40 -8.21
N ASP A 82 0.48 -0.38 -9.16
CA ASP A 82 0.66 -0.82 -10.54
C ASP A 82 1.98 -0.27 -11.14
N ASP A 83 2.84 -1.15 -11.64
CA ASP A 83 4.17 -0.79 -12.17
C ASP A 83 4.09 0.24 -13.30
N SER A 84 2.99 0.27 -14.08
CA SER A 84 2.79 1.25 -15.16
C SER A 84 2.69 2.70 -14.67
N LEU A 85 2.43 2.91 -13.38
CA LEU A 85 2.28 4.22 -12.74
C LEU A 85 3.57 4.71 -12.07
N LYS A 86 4.58 3.86 -11.90
CA LYS A 86 5.86 4.22 -11.24
C LYS A 86 6.68 5.17 -12.12
N GLY A 87 7.48 6.02 -11.49
CA GLY A 87 8.33 6.99 -12.18
C GLY A 87 7.57 8.13 -12.87
N ARG A 88 6.34 8.43 -12.43
CA ARG A 88 5.48 9.45 -13.05
C ARG A 88 5.05 10.52 -12.04
N PHE A 89 4.87 11.74 -12.53
CA PHE A 89 4.26 12.80 -11.75
C PHE A 89 2.74 12.58 -11.63
N VAL A 90 2.22 12.74 -10.41
CA VAL A 90 0.79 12.64 -10.14
C VAL A 90 0.11 13.94 -10.57
N VAL A 91 -0.92 13.81 -11.40
CA VAL A 91 -1.78 14.91 -11.81
C VAL A 91 -3.22 14.60 -11.42
N ILE A 92 -3.97 15.64 -11.03
CA ILE A 92 -5.40 15.50 -10.74
C ILE A 92 -6.12 15.26 -12.06
N THR A 93 -6.95 14.22 -12.10
CA THR A 93 -7.77 13.92 -13.29
C THR A 93 -8.75 15.07 -13.53
N PRO A 94 -8.74 15.72 -14.71
CA PRO A 94 -9.70 16.76 -15.03
C PRO A 94 -11.10 16.18 -15.26
N ASP A 95 -12.12 17.03 -15.28
CA ASP A 95 -13.49 16.61 -15.58
C ASP A 95 -13.57 15.88 -16.93
N GLY A 96 -14.16 14.68 -16.93
CA GLY A 96 -14.24 13.83 -18.11
C GLY A 96 -12.93 13.13 -18.51
N GLY A 97 -11.86 13.29 -17.73
CA GLY A 97 -10.58 12.61 -17.94
C GLY A 97 -10.58 11.14 -17.52
N THR A 98 -9.53 10.43 -17.92
CA THR A 98 -9.33 9.00 -17.59
C THR A 98 -8.49 8.85 -16.33
N VAL A 99 -9.07 8.28 -15.27
CA VAL A 99 -8.33 7.89 -14.05
C VAL A 99 -7.31 6.81 -14.40
N LYS A 100 -6.09 6.90 -13.84
CA LYS A 100 -4.90 6.09 -14.19
C LYS A 100 -4.38 6.29 -15.63
N GLY A 101 -4.89 7.26 -16.38
CA GLY A 101 -4.33 7.61 -17.70
C GLY A 101 -2.91 8.16 -17.55
N THR A 102 -2.02 7.76 -18.46
CA THR A 102 -0.62 8.19 -18.49
C THR A 102 -0.26 8.79 -19.84
N VAL A 103 0.68 9.74 -19.83
CA VAL A 103 1.27 10.36 -21.03
C VAL A 103 2.77 10.48 -20.79
N GLY A 104 3.56 10.31 -21.86
CA GLY A 104 5.02 10.36 -21.80
C GLY A 104 5.64 9.09 -21.20
N ASP A 105 6.96 9.08 -21.12
CA ASP A 105 7.72 7.98 -20.55
C ASP A 105 7.87 8.12 -19.03
N SER A 106 7.98 7.00 -18.33
CA SER A 106 8.31 6.99 -16.91
C SER A 106 9.79 7.33 -16.70
N MET A 107 10.10 7.97 -15.59
CA MET A 107 11.46 8.12 -15.09
C MET A 107 11.98 6.80 -14.53
N ASP A 108 13.23 6.49 -14.82
CA ASP A 108 13.96 5.38 -14.20
C ASP A 108 14.44 5.74 -12.78
N ASP A 109 14.89 4.72 -12.04
CA ASP A 109 15.49 4.87 -10.71
C ASP A 109 16.65 5.88 -10.74
N LEU A 110 16.61 6.86 -9.84
CA LEU A 110 17.59 7.94 -9.71
C LEU A 110 17.96 8.65 -11.03
N SER A 111 17.08 8.61 -12.04
CA SER A 111 17.33 9.24 -13.34
C SER A 111 17.14 10.75 -13.30
N THR A 112 18.01 11.48 -13.99
CA THR A 112 17.87 12.93 -14.12
C THR A 112 16.75 13.26 -15.11
N PRO A 113 15.69 14.00 -14.71
CA PRO A 113 14.66 14.43 -15.66
C PRO A 113 15.29 15.19 -16.82
N GLN A 114 15.07 14.70 -18.04
CA GLN A 114 15.47 15.41 -19.26
C GLN A 114 14.26 16.12 -19.83
N HIS A 115 14.42 17.39 -20.18
CA HIS A 115 13.45 18.14 -20.98
C HIS A 115 14.17 19.16 -21.85
N THR A 116 13.60 19.47 -23.00
CA THR A 116 14.14 20.44 -23.96
C THR A 116 13.23 21.65 -24.04
N HIS A 117 13.83 22.84 -24.06
CA HIS A 117 13.11 24.06 -24.38
C HIS A 117 13.19 24.33 -25.87
N LYS A 118 12.04 24.50 -26.51
CA LYS A 118 12.00 25.02 -27.88
C LYS A 118 11.73 26.52 -27.84
N ILE A 119 12.69 27.31 -28.30
CA ILE A 119 12.46 28.73 -28.55
C ILE A 119 12.00 28.86 -30.00
N ASP A 120 10.72 29.20 -30.21
CA ASP A 120 10.25 29.65 -31.52
C ASP A 120 10.66 31.12 -31.69
N GLU A 121 11.74 31.38 -32.46
CA GLU A 121 12.14 32.72 -32.85
C GLU A 121 11.09 33.34 -33.79
N SER A 122 10.06 33.95 -33.22
CA SER A 122 9.12 34.82 -33.96
C SER A 122 9.10 36.25 -33.44
N THR A 123 10.23 36.76 -32.94
CA THR A 123 10.39 38.22 -32.76
C THR A 123 11.15 38.80 -33.94
N ARG A 124 10.40 39.13 -35.01
CA ARG A 124 10.81 40.17 -35.96
C ARG A 124 10.78 41.52 -35.22
N TYR A 125 11.82 41.83 -34.46
CA TYR A 125 12.12 43.22 -34.14
C TYR A 125 12.72 43.85 -35.40
N GLY A 126 12.09 44.91 -35.89
CA GLY A 126 12.33 45.45 -37.22
C GLY A 126 13.79 45.82 -37.49
N GLY A 127 14.26 45.45 -38.67
CA GLY A 127 15.40 46.09 -39.33
C GLY A 127 16.75 45.40 -39.11
N GLY A 128 17.12 44.53 -40.04
CA GLY A 128 18.51 44.12 -40.23
C GLY A 128 18.67 42.61 -40.37
N SER A 129 18.69 42.13 -41.61
CA SER A 129 19.18 40.80 -41.94
C SER A 129 20.61 40.66 -41.42
N ARG A 130 20.79 39.90 -40.35
CA ARG A 130 22.03 39.18 -40.06
C ARG A 130 21.69 37.71 -40.17
N THR A 131 22.27 37.05 -41.16
CA THR A 131 22.40 35.60 -41.23
C THR A 131 23.16 35.15 -40.00
N ALA A 132 22.44 34.87 -38.91
CA ALA A 132 22.86 33.98 -37.86
C ALA A 132 21.96 32.76 -37.98
N SER A 133 22.30 31.85 -38.90
CA SER A 133 21.83 30.47 -38.82
C SER A 133 22.54 29.82 -37.65
N ARG A 134 22.23 30.26 -36.43
CA ARG A 134 22.52 29.48 -35.24
C ARG A 134 21.23 28.70 -34.99
N ALA A 135 21.07 27.63 -35.77
CA ALA A 135 20.35 26.47 -35.27
C ALA A 135 21.25 25.83 -34.20
N ASP A 136 21.56 26.58 -33.14
CA ASP A 136 21.74 25.94 -31.86
C ASP A 136 20.30 25.65 -31.46
N GLU A 137 19.86 24.44 -31.76
CA GLU A 137 19.25 23.67 -30.69
C GLU A 137 20.34 23.64 -29.62
N THR A 138 20.41 24.68 -28.78
CA THR A 138 21.11 24.51 -27.54
C THR A 138 20.28 23.43 -26.88
N ASP A 139 20.79 22.20 -26.92
CA ASP A 139 20.54 21.19 -25.90
C ASP A 139 21.07 21.77 -24.57
N GLU A 140 20.51 22.92 -24.15
CA GLU A 140 20.32 23.17 -22.74
C GLU A 140 19.24 22.14 -22.38
N ALA A 141 19.66 20.88 -22.22
CA ALA A 141 19.09 20.09 -21.16
C ALA A 141 19.13 21.04 -19.98
N SER A 142 17.97 21.59 -19.57
CA SER A 142 17.93 22.38 -18.35
C SER A 142 18.44 21.42 -17.29
N ASP A 143 19.71 21.60 -16.93
CA ASP A 143 20.47 20.70 -16.11
C ASP A 143 19.59 20.30 -14.93
N GLY A 144 19.59 19.00 -14.63
CA GLY A 144 18.74 18.28 -13.68
C GLY A 144 18.63 18.82 -12.26
N TRP A 145 18.14 20.04 -12.09
CA TRP A 145 18.14 20.78 -10.84
C TRP A 145 16.77 20.84 -10.19
N LEU A 146 15.79 20.08 -10.67
CA LEU A 146 14.58 19.82 -9.89
C LEU A 146 14.90 18.67 -8.94
N PRO A 147 15.25 18.95 -7.66
CA PRO A 147 15.46 17.89 -6.70
C PRO A 147 14.15 17.13 -6.52
N TYR A 148 14.23 15.81 -6.58
CA TYR A 148 13.09 14.94 -6.31
C TYR A 148 13.50 13.84 -5.33
N VAL A 149 12.50 13.29 -4.64
CA VAL A 149 12.66 12.13 -3.76
C VAL A 149 11.83 11.00 -4.35
N GLN A 150 12.43 9.82 -4.48
CA GLN A 150 11.71 8.61 -4.87
C GLN A 150 11.11 7.97 -3.62
N LEU A 151 9.80 7.87 -3.62
CA LEU A 151 9.02 7.25 -2.57
C LEU A 151 8.34 6.01 -3.15
N ASN A 152 8.17 4.96 -2.32
CA ASN A 152 7.32 3.85 -2.73
C ASN A 152 5.85 4.29 -2.68
N ALA A 153 5.04 3.83 -3.62
CA ALA A 153 3.63 4.11 -3.67
C ALA A 153 2.84 2.84 -3.39
N CYS A 154 1.98 2.90 -2.38
CA CYS A 154 1.16 1.78 -1.93
C CYS A 154 -0.32 2.10 -2.11
N VAL A 155 -1.12 1.11 -2.49
CA VAL A 155 -2.57 1.21 -2.66
C VAL A 155 -3.30 0.34 -1.63
N LYS A 156 -4.31 0.91 -0.99
CA LYS A 156 -5.19 0.17 -0.07
C LYS A 156 -6.09 -0.78 -0.86
N GLN A 157 -6.17 -2.03 -0.44
CA GLN A 157 -7.10 -3.03 -1.03
C GLN A 157 -8.55 -2.70 -0.71
#